data_AF-A0A965NPG7-F1
#
_entry.id   AF-A0A965NPG7-F1
#
_cell.length_a   1.000
_cell.length_b   1.000
_cell.length_c   1.000
_cell.angle_alpha   90.00
_cell.angle_beta   90.00
_cell.angle_gamma   90.00
#
_symmetry.space_group_name_H-M   'P 1'
#
loop_
_entity.id
_entity.type
_entity.pdbx_description
1 polymer ?
#
loop_
_entity_poly.entity_id
_entity_poly.type
_entity_poly.pdbx_seq_one_letter_code
_entity_poly.pdbx_strand_id
1 'polypeptide(L)'
;INPEQLERAKYQITEVIGEAARLTLPQPIGVNLIPRDIASQQAFDARKPRLLAAAVLAAVAPFCVWLAFASAEGWNHDQSEIIRLKQMELSGRRAAIEESRKKAADLAAKTKEIEQIVLNRSNWPAFLGDLQSRVGTLKNTWIEEMHVKYETLPAAPAVDGQPAPAPVVVTKVVISVRFLFAEVPFDVKQYRSQAEKAHIGRLLAVVRTSPYVSSVPENEIIVTDQTMKAADNKTEIRMTPKATLTLVIQKDKAL
;
A
#
# COMPACT_ATOMS: atom_id res chain seq x y z
N ILE A 1 -66.40 116.86 3.92
CA ILE A 1 -65.73 115.60 3.53
C ILE A 1 -66.83 114.62 3.19
N ASN A 2 -66.82 114.04 1.98
CA ASN A 2 -67.92 113.25 1.45
C ASN A 2 -67.86 111.81 2.01
N PRO A 3 -68.87 111.33 2.75
CA PRO A 3 -68.78 110.10 3.54
C PRO A 3 -68.59 108.82 2.68
N GLU A 4 -69.08 108.82 1.44
CA GLU A 4 -68.97 107.64 0.55
C GLU A 4 -67.55 107.34 0.09
N GLN A 5 -66.68 108.37 -0.04
CA GLN A 5 -65.29 108.14 -0.42
C GLN A 5 -64.47 107.51 0.70
N LEU A 6 -64.82 107.80 1.97
CA LEU A 6 -64.15 107.23 3.13
C LEU A 6 -64.48 105.73 3.31
N GLU A 7 -65.71 105.33 2.99
CA GLU A 7 -66.13 103.92 2.96
C GLU A 7 -65.33 103.12 1.92
N ARG A 8 -65.19 103.62 0.68
CA ARG A 8 -64.38 102.93 -0.35
C ARG A 8 -62.90 102.85 -0.01
N ALA A 9 -62.32 103.92 0.54
CA ALA A 9 -60.91 103.94 0.90
C ALA A 9 -60.58 102.92 2.01
N LYS A 10 -61.51 102.67 2.95
CA LYS A 10 -61.33 101.65 3.99
C LYS A 10 -61.06 100.26 3.40
N TYR A 11 -61.83 99.84 2.40
CA TYR A 11 -61.67 98.51 1.80
C TYR A 11 -60.39 98.40 0.96
N GLN A 12 -60.01 99.45 0.22
CA GLN A 12 -58.78 99.46 -0.57
C GLN A 12 -57.52 99.42 0.29
N ILE A 13 -57.53 100.10 1.45
CA ILE A 13 -56.38 100.10 2.37
C ILE A 13 -56.17 98.71 2.97
N THR A 14 -57.24 97.96 3.29
CA THR A 14 -57.10 96.60 3.85
C THR A 14 -56.52 95.58 2.87
N GLU A 15 -56.76 95.75 1.57
CA GLU A 15 -56.21 94.86 0.52
C GLU A 15 -54.70 95.06 0.36
N VAL A 16 -54.25 96.32 0.33
CA VAL A 16 -52.82 96.66 0.21
C VAL A 16 -52.05 96.21 1.45
N ILE A 17 -52.62 96.36 2.64
CA ILE A 17 -51.99 95.88 3.88
C ILE A 17 -51.88 94.35 3.89
N GLY A 18 -52.89 93.64 3.38
CA GLY A 18 -52.85 92.17 3.27
C GLY A 18 -51.79 91.65 2.30
N GLU A 19 -51.58 92.34 1.17
CA GLU A 19 -50.58 91.97 0.16
C GLU A 19 -49.15 92.27 0.65
N ALA A 20 -48.94 93.43 1.27
CA ALA A 20 -47.65 93.81 1.87
C ALA A 20 -47.24 92.90 3.05
N ALA A 21 -48.20 92.39 3.82
CA ALA A 21 -47.95 91.43 4.90
C ALA A 21 -47.41 90.08 4.37
N ARG A 22 -47.73 89.70 3.13
CA ARG A 22 -47.25 88.46 2.50
C ARG A 22 -45.76 88.48 2.18
N LEU A 23 -45.21 89.67 1.93
CA LEU A 23 -43.80 89.87 1.59
C LEU A 23 -42.88 89.92 2.82
N THR A 24 -43.43 90.22 4.01
CA THR A 24 -42.66 90.52 5.22
C THR A 24 -42.73 89.44 6.29
N LEU A 25 -43.81 88.65 6.34
CA LEU A 25 -43.97 87.58 7.32
C LEU A 25 -43.54 86.23 6.73
N PRO A 26 -42.74 85.42 7.46
CA PRO A 26 -42.23 84.13 6.97
C PRO A 26 -43.31 83.05 6.83
N GLN A 27 -44.48 83.23 7.43
CA GLN A 27 -45.70 82.42 7.20
C GLN A 27 -46.92 83.33 7.27
N PRO A 28 -47.29 84.01 6.18
CA PRO A 28 -48.56 84.73 6.15
C PRO A 28 -49.69 83.71 6.32
N ILE A 29 -50.75 84.06 7.04
CA ILE A 29 -52.01 83.30 7.08
C ILE A 29 -52.69 83.45 5.71
N GLY A 30 -52.04 82.93 4.68
CA GLY A 30 -52.57 82.68 3.37
C GLY A 30 -52.96 81.22 3.35
N VAL A 31 -54.23 80.94 3.15
CA VAL A 31 -54.67 79.61 2.77
C VAL A 31 -53.88 79.24 1.51
N ASN A 32 -53.07 78.18 1.57
CA ASN A 32 -52.35 77.70 0.39
C ASN A 32 -53.39 77.11 -0.57
N LEU A 33 -53.92 77.96 -1.46
CA LEU A 33 -54.94 77.62 -2.46
C LEU A 33 -54.36 76.77 -3.60
N ILE A 34 -53.06 76.46 -3.56
CA ILE A 34 -52.46 75.49 -4.47
C ILE A 34 -52.88 74.10 -3.97
N PRO A 35 -53.67 73.33 -4.75
CA PRO A 35 -54.04 71.97 -4.39
C PRO A 35 -52.81 71.13 -4.03
N ARG A 36 -52.92 70.28 -3.01
CA ARG A 36 -51.80 69.43 -2.52
C ARG A 36 -51.12 68.63 -3.65
N ASP A 37 -51.86 68.29 -4.69
CA ASP A 37 -51.34 67.60 -5.87
C ASP A 37 -50.34 68.45 -6.66
N ILE A 38 -50.58 69.76 -6.81
CA ILE A 38 -49.68 70.66 -7.54
C ILE A 38 -48.45 71.01 -6.69
N ALA A 39 -48.63 71.16 -5.37
CA ALA A 39 -47.51 71.37 -4.44
C ALA A 39 -46.57 70.17 -4.39
N SER A 40 -47.11 68.94 -4.43
CA SER A 40 -46.30 67.72 -4.49
C SER A 40 -45.61 67.55 -5.84
N GLN A 41 -46.25 67.93 -6.95
CA GLN A 41 -45.62 67.97 -8.28
C GLN A 41 -44.46 68.97 -8.33
N GLN A 42 -44.60 70.18 -7.78
CA GLN A 42 -43.49 71.15 -7.72
C GLN A 42 -42.35 70.67 -6.82
N ALA A 43 -42.66 70.04 -5.68
CA ALA A 43 -41.66 69.44 -4.81
C ALA A 43 -40.95 68.25 -5.47
N PHE A 44 -41.65 67.50 -6.32
CA PHE A 44 -41.08 66.41 -7.12
C PHE A 44 -40.22 66.96 -8.25
N ASP A 45 -40.68 67.97 -8.98
CA ASP A 45 -39.93 68.66 -10.04
C ASP A 45 -38.63 69.27 -9.53
N ALA A 46 -38.64 69.86 -8.33
CA ALA A 46 -37.44 70.35 -7.66
C ALA A 46 -36.43 69.23 -7.31
N ARG A 47 -36.88 67.97 -7.19
CA ARG A 47 -36.06 66.80 -6.83
C ARG A 47 -35.65 65.94 -8.04
N LYS A 48 -36.34 66.08 -9.19
CA LYS A 48 -36.02 65.38 -10.46
C LYS A 48 -34.53 65.37 -10.81
N PRO A 49 -33.76 66.48 -10.75
CA PRO A 49 -32.34 66.44 -11.14
C PRO A 49 -31.49 65.57 -10.21
N ARG A 50 -31.81 65.51 -8.90
CA ARG A 50 -31.09 64.66 -7.95
C ARG A 50 -31.44 63.18 -8.13
N LEU A 51 -32.69 62.88 -8.41
CA LEU A 51 -33.14 61.51 -8.70
C LEU A 51 -32.54 60.98 -10.02
N LEU A 52 -32.44 61.84 -11.03
CA LEU A 52 -31.75 61.52 -12.29
C LEU A 52 -30.26 61.26 -12.06
N ALA A 53 -29.57 62.10 -11.28
CA ALA A 53 -28.16 61.89 -10.96
C ALA A 53 -27.92 60.58 -10.19
N ALA A 54 -28.79 60.26 -9.22
CA ALA A 54 -28.73 59.00 -8.48
C ALA A 54 -28.98 57.79 -9.37
N ALA A 55 -29.94 57.87 -10.30
CA ALA A 55 -30.22 56.80 -11.26
C ALA A 55 -29.05 56.56 -12.22
N VAL A 56 -28.40 57.64 -12.70
CA VAL A 56 -27.20 57.53 -13.54
C VAL A 56 -26.03 56.91 -12.77
N LEU A 57 -25.77 57.33 -11.53
CA LEU A 57 -24.73 56.73 -10.70
C LEU A 57 -25.01 55.25 -10.40
N ALA A 58 -26.26 54.88 -10.13
CA ALA A 58 -26.66 53.50 -9.92
C ALA A 58 -26.47 52.64 -11.18
N ALA A 59 -26.71 53.20 -12.37
CA ALA A 59 -26.51 52.52 -13.64
C ALA A 59 -25.02 52.33 -13.98
N VAL A 60 -24.14 53.25 -13.56
CA VAL A 60 -22.69 53.18 -13.83
C VAL A 60 -21.94 52.30 -12.81
N ALA A 61 -22.48 52.15 -11.59
CA ALA A 61 -21.81 51.39 -10.52
C ALA A 61 -21.35 49.96 -10.91
N PRO A 62 -22.13 49.14 -11.63
CA PRO A 62 -21.69 47.80 -12.04
C PRO A 62 -20.49 47.81 -13.00
N PHE A 63 -20.37 48.85 -13.84
CA PHE A 63 -19.30 48.96 -14.82
C PHE A 63 -17.95 49.24 -14.15
N CYS A 64 -17.94 50.05 -13.08
CA CYS A 64 -16.74 50.30 -12.29
C CYS A 64 -16.20 49.02 -11.64
N VAL A 65 -17.09 48.15 -11.16
CA VAL A 65 -16.72 46.85 -10.57
C VAL A 65 -16.16 45.92 -11.63
N TRP A 66 -16.77 45.86 -12.81
CA TRP A 66 -16.28 45.03 -13.91
C TRP A 66 -14.87 45.43 -14.37
N LEU A 67 -14.60 46.73 -14.53
CA LEU A 67 -13.27 47.23 -14.89
C LEU A 67 -12.19 46.87 -13.86
N ALA A 68 -12.54 46.85 -12.57
CA ALA A 68 -11.62 46.46 -11.51
C ALA A 68 -11.25 44.96 -11.56
N PHE A 69 -12.16 44.10 -12.04
CA PHE A 69 -11.93 42.66 -12.13
C PHE A 69 -11.43 42.17 -13.50
N ALA A 70 -11.65 42.94 -14.57
CA ALA A 70 -11.26 42.55 -15.93
C ALA A 70 -9.75 42.26 -16.08
N SER A 71 -8.89 42.97 -15.34
CA SER A 71 -7.44 42.72 -15.35
C SER A 71 -7.03 41.54 -14.46
N ALA A 72 -7.80 41.24 -13.41
CA ALA A 72 -7.52 40.16 -12.48
C ALA A 72 -7.79 38.78 -13.10
N GLU A 73 -8.77 38.68 -14.00
CA GLU A 73 -9.11 37.43 -14.67
C GLU A 73 -7.95 36.90 -15.53
N GLY A 74 -7.31 37.77 -16.33
CA GLY A 74 -6.14 37.40 -17.14
C GLY A 74 -4.95 36.97 -16.29
N TRP A 75 -4.63 37.73 -15.24
CA TRP A 75 -3.53 37.37 -14.32
C TRP A 75 -3.78 36.03 -13.61
N ASN A 76 -5.00 35.79 -13.13
CA ASN A 76 -5.37 34.51 -12.52
C ASN A 76 -5.29 33.35 -13.51
N HIS A 77 -5.70 33.57 -14.77
CA HIS A 77 -5.57 32.56 -15.81
C HIS A 77 -4.10 32.20 -16.07
N ASP A 78 -3.23 33.20 -16.26
CA ASP A 78 -1.79 32.97 -16.50
C ASP A 78 -1.13 32.23 -15.34
N GLN A 79 -1.45 32.61 -14.08
CA GLN A 79 -0.94 31.90 -12.91
C GLN A 79 -1.45 30.46 -12.83
N SER A 80 -2.72 30.23 -13.16
CA SER A 80 -3.31 28.89 -13.16
C SER A 80 -2.63 27.98 -14.20
N GLU A 81 -2.24 28.53 -15.35
CA GLU A 81 -1.56 27.80 -16.41
C GLU A 81 -0.14 27.41 -16.00
N ILE A 82 0.62 28.35 -15.39
CA ILE A 82 1.95 28.08 -14.86
C ILE A 82 1.90 26.97 -13.78
N ILE A 83 0.93 27.05 -12.87
CA ILE A 83 0.73 26.04 -11.83
C ILE A 83 0.40 24.68 -12.46
N ARG A 84 -0.49 24.66 -13.46
CA ARG A 84 -0.87 23.43 -14.18
C ARG A 84 0.33 22.79 -14.87
N LEU A 85 1.17 23.57 -15.54
CA LEU A 85 2.40 23.08 -16.19
C LEU A 85 3.37 22.48 -15.16
N LYS A 86 3.60 23.17 -14.04
CA LYS A 86 4.44 22.64 -12.95
C LYS A 86 3.85 21.38 -12.34
N GLN A 87 2.54 21.31 -12.18
CA GLN A 87 1.86 20.12 -11.67
C GLN A 87 2.03 18.93 -12.62
N MET A 88 1.91 19.15 -13.93
CA MET A 88 2.17 18.11 -14.94
C MET A 88 3.61 17.62 -14.87
N GLU A 89 4.59 18.52 -14.79
CA GLU A 89 6.00 18.15 -14.65
C GLU A 89 6.26 17.32 -13.38
N LEU A 90 5.76 17.80 -12.23
CA LEU A 90 5.92 17.11 -10.95
C LEU A 90 5.22 15.75 -10.94
N SER A 91 4.06 15.63 -11.60
CA SER A 91 3.36 14.35 -11.73
C SER A 91 4.16 13.33 -12.55
N GLY A 92 4.82 13.77 -13.63
CA GLY A 92 5.72 12.94 -14.43
C GLY A 92 6.94 12.47 -13.63
N ARG A 93 7.57 13.38 -12.87
CA ARG A 93 8.68 13.02 -11.97
C ARG A 93 8.25 12.03 -10.90
N ARG A 94 7.05 12.20 -10.32
CA ARG A 94 6.49 11.29 -9.33
C ARG A 94 6.26 9.89 -9.91
N ALA A 95 5.71 9.80 -11.12
CA ALA A 95 5.51 8.53 -11.82
C ALA A 95 6.84 7.80 -12.07
N ALA A 96 7.88 8.53 -12.51
CA ALA A 96 9.22 7.96 -12.72
C ALA A 96 9.87 7.47 -11.41
N ILE A 97 9.67 8.18 -10.30
CA ILE A 97 10.14 7.75 -8.97
C ILE A 97 9.38 6.49 -8.52
N GLU A 98 8.08 6.41 -8.76
CA GLU A 98 7.30 5.24 -8.39
C GLU A 98 7.70 4.01 -9.22
N GLU A 99 7.95 4.19 -10.51
CA GLU A 99 8.45 3.13 -11.39
C GLU A 99 9.84 2.65 -10.96
N SER A 100 10.76 3.56 -10.63
CA SER A 100 12.09 3.18 -10.16
C SER A 100 12.04 2.44 -8.81
N ARG A 101 11.12 2.82 -7.91
CA ARG A 101 10.87 2.08 -6.67
C ARG A 101 10.34 0.67 -6.93
N LYS A 102 9.41 0.50 -7.87
CA LYS A 102 8.92 -0.83 -8.27
C LYS A 102 10.06 -1.71 -8.80
N LYS A 103 10.85 -1.17 -9.73
CA LYS A 103 12.04 -1.87 -10.27
C LYS A 103 13.06 -2.24 -9.19
N ALA A 104 13.30 -1.35 -8.22
CA ALA A 104 14.20 -1.62 -7.11
C ALA A 104 13.67 -2.72 -6.18
N ALA A 105 12.35 -2.75 -5.91
CA ALA A 105 11.72 -3.80 -5.12
C ALA A 105 11.80 -5.16 -5.83
N ASP A 106 11.54 -5.20 -7.13
CA ASP A 106 11.67 -6.43 -7.94
C ASP A 106 13.11 -6.93 -7.96
N LEU A 107 14.08 -6.02 -8.11
CA LEU A 107 15.50 -6.38 -8.09
C LEU A 107 15.91 -6.92 -6.71
N ALA A 108 15.47 -6.28 -5.62
CA ALA A 108 15.75 -6.74 -4.26
C ALA A 108 15.13 -8.12 -3.99
N ALA A 109 13.93 -8.39 -4.50
CA ALA A 109 13.31 -9.71 -4.42
C ALA A 109 14.16 -10.77 -5.14
N LYS A 110 14.62 -10.48 -6.36
CA LYS A 110 15.50 -11.39 -7.12
C LYS A 110 16.85 -11.58 -6.45
N THR A 111 17.46 -10.54 -5.89
CA THR A 111 18.71 -10.66 -5.14
C THR A 111 18.54 -11.58 -3.95
N LYS A 112 17.42 -11.47 -3.21
CA LYS A 112 17.13 -12.36 -2.08
C LYS A 112 16.99 -13.82 -2.50
N GLU A 113 16.34 -14.09 -3.63
CA GLU A 113 16.25 -15.46 -4.19
C GLU A 113 17.65 -16.01 -4.56
N ILE A 114 18.48 -15.20 -5.21
CA ILE A 114 19.84 -15.61 -5.59
C ILE A 114 20.72 -15.82 -4.35
N GLU A 115 20.62 -14.95 -3.34
CA GLU A 115 21.34 -15.09 -2.08
C GLU A 115 21.01 -16.41 -1.39
N GLN A 116 19.73 -16.80 -1.36
CA GLN A 116 19.31 -18.10 -0.85
C GLN A 116 19.96 -19.25 -1.62
N ILE A 117 20.00 -19.18 -2.96
CA ILE A 117 20.65 -20.21 -3.80
C ILE A 117 22.16 -20.28 -3.53
N VAL A 118 22.83 -19.14 -3.37
CA VAL A 118 24.28 -19.08 -3.12
C VAL A 118 24.63 -19.66 -1.75
N LEU A 119 23.85 -19.33 -0.71
CA LEU A 119 24.01 -19.90 0.63
C LEU A 119 23.75 -21.40 0.64
N ASN A 120 22.72 -21.86 -0.06
CA ASN A 120 22.42 -23.28 -0.23
C ASN A 120 23.57 -24.01 -0.95
N ARG A 121 24.13 -23.42 -2.01
CA ARG A 121 25.24 -24.00 -2.78
C ARG A 121 26.50 -24.21 -1.94
N SER A 122 26.82 -23.31 -1.01
CA SER A 122 28.01 -23.46 -0.14
C SER A 122 27.79 -24.48 0.98
N ASN A 123 26.55 -24.71 1.41
CA ASN A 123 26.22 -25.67 2.46
C ASN A 123 26.32 -27.13 1.96
N TRP A 124 26.04 -27.40 0.68
CA TRP A 124 26.12 -28.75 0.09
C TRP A 124 27.49 -29.43 0.23
N PRO A 125 28.62 -28.82 -0.19
CA PRO A 125 29.94 -29.41 -0.01
C PRO A 125 30.28 -29.73 1.45
N ALA A 126 29.88 -28.85 2.39
CA ALA A 126 30.14 -29.05 3.81
C ALA A 126 29.30 -30.20 4.38
N PHE A 127 28.02 -30.29 4.01
CA PHE A 127 27.15 -31.41 4.37
C PHE A 127 27.67 -32.74 3.81
N LEU A 128 28.03 -32.78 2.53
CA LEU A 128 28.54 -34.01 1.89
C LEU A 128 29.88 -34.44 2.49
N GLY A 129 30.75 -33.49 2.84
CA GLY A 129 32.01 -33.76 3.55
C GLY A 129 31.77 -34.34 4.94
N ASP A 130 30.85 -33.77 5.73
CA ASP A 130 30.46 -34.31 7.04
C ASP A 130 29.86 -35.71 6.91
N LEU A 131 28.94 -35.92 5.97
CA LEU A 131 28.32 -37.22 5.71
C LEU A 131 29.35 -38.27 5.29
N GLN A 132 30.26 -37.94 4.38
CA GLN A 132 31.33 -38.83 3.94
C GLN A 132 32.28 -39.18 5.09
N SER A 133 32.69 -38.20 5.91
CA SER A 133 33.58 -38.44 7.05
C SER A 133 32.94 -39.40 8.05
N ARG A 134 31.64 -39.24 8.32
CA ARG A 134 30.84 -40.05 9.24
C ARG A 134 30.62 -41.46 8.71
N VAL A 135 30.18 -41.60 7.46
CA VAL A 135 30.02 -42.93 6.84
C VAL A 135 31.38 -43.63 6.72
N GLY A 136 32.46 -42.89 6.47
CA GLY A 136 33.82 -43.42 6.44
C GLY A 136 34.31 -43.98 7.79
N THR A 137 33.76 -43.54 8.93
CA THR A 137 34.05 -44.16 10.24
C THR A 137 33.45 -45.56 10.37
N LEU A 138 32.40 -45.86 9.61
CA LEU A 138 31.72 -47.15 9.59
C LEU A 138 32.40 -48.03 8.55
N LYS A 139 33.18 -49.00 9.02
CA LYS A 139 33.80 -49.99 8.14
C LYS A 139 32.72 -50.69 7.30
N ASN A 140 33.04 -50.93 6.03
CA ASN A 140 32.20 -51.70 5.11
C ASN A 140 30.80 -51.10 4.83
N THR A 141 30.67 -49.77 4.91
CA THR A 141 29.42 -49.05 4.62
C THR A 141 29.66 -48.04 3.50
N TRP A 142 28.76 -47.97 2.52
CA TRP A 142 28.81 -46.95 1.47
C TRP A 142 27.41 -46.48 1.07
N ILE A 143 27.34 -45.26 0.53
CA ILE A 143 26.12 -44.67 0.01
C ILE A 143 25.98 -45.09 -1.46
N GLU A 144 24.83 -45.65 -1.82
CA GLU A 144 24.51 -46.07 -3.20
C GLU A 144 23.76 -44.96 -3.95
N GLU A 145 22.74 -44.38 -3.31
CA GLU A 145 21.89 -43.35 -3.90
C GLU A 145 21.58 -42.26 -2.88
N MET A 146 21.38 -41.04 -3.36
CA MET A 146 20.95 -39.91 -2.54
C MET A 146 19.95 -39.07 -3.34
N HIS A 147 18.81 -38.79 -2.73
CA HIS A 147 17.75 -37.97 -3.29
C HIS A 147 17.39 -36.84 -2.33
N VAL A 148 17.11 -35.66 -2.86
CA VAL A 148 16.69 -34.49 -2.09
C VAL A 148 15.22 -34.24 -2.37
N LYS A 149 14.42 -34.09 -1.32
CA LYS A 149 13.00 -33.74 -1.37
C LYS A 149 12.77 -32.48 -0.55
N TYR A 150 12.09 -31.51 -1.14
CA TYR A 150 11.66 -30.30 -0.44
C TYR A 150 10.19 -30.48 -0.06
N GLU A 151 9.90 -30.49 1.23
CA GLU A 151 8.53 -30.55 1.73
C GLU A 151 8.19 -29.25 2.43
N THR A 152 7.12 -28.61 1.98
CA THR A 152 6.52 -27.47 2.69
C THR A 152 5.62 -28.03 3.78
N LEU A 153 6.03 -27.88 5.04
CA LEU A 153 5.13 -28.20 6.15
C LEU A 153 4.02 -27.15 6.22
N PRO A 154 2.75 -27.56 6.45
CA PRO A 154 1.66 -26.63 6.66
C PRO A 154 2.00 -25.71 7.84
N ALA A 155 1.82 -24.40 7.65
CA ALA A 155 2.05 -23.42 8.69
C ALA A 155 1.19 -23.78 9.92
N ALA A 156 1.78 -23.70 11.12
CA ALA A 156 1.03 -23.87 12.36
C ALA A 156 -0.17 -22.89 12.35
N PRO A 157 -1.36 -23.33 12.81
CA PRO A 157 -2.55 -22.47 12.79
C PRO A 157 -2.24 -21.17 13.52
N ALA A 158 -2.59 -20.05 12.87
CA ALA A 158 -2.36 -18.73 13.41
C ALA A 158 -3.05 -18.61 14.78
N VAL A 159 -2.28 -18.30 15.81
CA VAL A 159 -2.82 -17.85 17.10
C VAL A 159 -3.29 -16.41 16.89
N ASP A 160 -4.52 -16.11 17.33
CA ASP A 160 -5.21 -14.83 17.12
C ASP A 160 -4.28 -13.62 17.32
N GLY A 161 -4.13 -12.81 16.25
CA GLY A 161 -3.45 -11.52 16.26
C GLY A 161 -2.06 -11.44 15.63
N GLN A 162 -1.41 -12.58 15.30
CA GLN A 162 -0.08 -12.58 14.68
C GLN A 162 -0.13 -12.99 13.19
N PRO A 163 0.60 -12.32 12.27
CA PRO A 163 0.67 -12.75 10.87
C PRO A 163 1.10 -14.22 10.78
N ALA A 164 0.42 -15.01 9.96
CA ALA A 164 0.71 -16.42 9.78
C ALA A 164 2.23 -16.61 9.50
N PRO A 165 2.93 -17.45 10.28
CA PRO A 165 4.35 -17.68 10.06
C PRO A 165 4.55 -18.27 8.66
N ALA A 166 5.55 -17.75 7.93
CA ALA A 166 5.86 -18.19 6.57
C ALA A 166 6.03 -19.73 6.52
N PRO A 167 5.55 -20.40 5.45
CA PRO A 167 5.64 -21.85 5.32
C PRO A 167 7.08 -22.31 5.49
N VAL A 168 7.32 -23.22 6.44
CA VAL A 168 8.64 -23.76 6.71
C VAL A 168 8.94 -24.81 5.66
N VAL A 169 9.79 -24.48 4.70
CA VAL A 169 10.35 -25.47 3.76
C VAL A 169 11.36 -26.29 4.53
N VAL A 170 11.13 -27.60 4.59
CA VAL A 170 12.04 -28.56 5.20
C VAL A 170 12.71 -29.38 4.10
N THR A 171 14.03 -29.34 4.06
CA THR A 171 14.83 -30.18 3.17
C THR A 171 14.98 -31.57 3.79
N LYS A 172 14.45 -32.57 3.10
CA LYS A 172 14.63 -34.00 3.41
C LYS A 172 15.63 -34.60 2.45
N VAL A 173 16.70 -35.21 2.96
CA VAL A 173 17.69 -35.95 2.17
C VAL A 173 17.47 -37.43 2.41
N VAL A 174 17.02 -38.15 1.39
CA VAL A 174 16.84 -39.61 1.42
C VAL A 174 18.13 -40.26 0.91
N ILE A 175 18.75 -41.07 1.75
CA ILE A 175 19.97 -41.82 1.41
C ILE A 175 19.70 -43.32 1.39
N SER A 176 20.23 -43.98 0.38
CA SER A 176 20.29 -45.44 0.28
C SER A 176 21.70 -45.89 0.64
N VAL A 177 21.84 -46.70 1.67
CA VAL A 177 23.13 -47.16 2.21
C VAL A 177 23.21 -48.68 2.09
N ARG A 178 24.37 -49.19 1.67
CA ARG A 178 24.67 -50.62 1.65
C ARG A 178 25.73 -50.97 2.68
N PHE A 179 25.63 -52.20 3.19
CA PHE A 179 26.54 -52.77 4.16
C PHE A 179 27.16 -54.07 3.64
N LEU A 180 28.47 -54.20 3.81
CA LEU A 180 29.18 -55.46 3.59
C LEU A 180 29.53 -56.10 4.94
N PHE A 181 28.98 -57.28 5.21
CA PHE A 181 29.26 -58.03 6.42
C PHE A 181 30.38 -59.04 6.15
N ALA A 182 31.64 -58.63 6.38
CA ALA A 182 32.81 -59.49 6.17
C ALA A 182 32.85 -60.73 7.08
N GLU A 183 32.12 -60.72 8.20
CA GLU A 183 32.08 -61.82 9.18
C GLU A 183 30.99 -62.87 8.90
N VAL A 184 30.24 -62.75 7.80
CA VAL A 184 29.18 -63.71 7.43
C VAL A 184 29.72 -64.63 6.32
N PRO A 185 29.94 -65.92 6.59
CA PRO A 185 30.30 -66.87 5.54
C PRO A 185 29.17 -66.96 4.52
N PHE A 186 29.48 -66.82 3.23
CA PHE A 186 28.51 -66.92 2.13
C PHE A 186 27.78 -68.27 2.07
N ASP A 187 28.31 -69.31 2.74
CA ASP A 187 27.78 -70.67 2.77
C ASP A 187 26.63 -70.90 3.78
N VAL A 188 26.40 -69.97 4.72
CA VAL A 188 25.38 -70.15 5.77
C VAL A 188 24.06 -69.49 5.35
N LYS A 189 23.04 -70.31 5.08
CA LYS A 189 21.68 -69.87 4.70
C LYS A 189 20.90 -69.12 5.79
N GLN A 190 21.43 -69.02 7.02
CA GLN A 190 20.76 -68.37 8.14
C GLN A 190 21.23 -66.91 8.30
N TYR A 191 20.32 -66.01 7.97
CA TYR A 191 20.45 -64.57 8.14
C TYR A 191 20.49 -64.18 9.63
N ARG A 192 21.54 -63.45 10.05
CA ARG A 192 21.66 -62.92 11.43
C ARG A 192 21.13 -61.48 11.50
N SER A 193 19.82 -61.34 11.69
CA SER A 193 19.11 -60.06 11.85
C SER A 193 19.67 -59.13 12.94
N GLN A 194 20.35 -59.68 13.94
CA GLN A 194 20.92 -58.93 15.06
C GLN A 194 22.15 -58.11 14.66
N ALA A 195 23.03 -58.64 13.80
CA ALA A 195 24.27 -57.95 13.39
C ALA A 195 23.98 -56.77 12.45
N GLU A 196 22.95 -56.91 11.62
CA GLU A 196 22.45 -55.84 10.76
C GLU A 196 21.79 -54.73 11.56
N LYS A 197 20.88 -55.06 12.49
CA LYS A 197 20.27 -54.08 13.40
C LYS A 197 21.33 -53.29 14.18
N ALA A 198 22.41 -53.95 14.60
CA ALA A 198 23.54 -53.29 15.26
C ALA A 198 24.32 -52.34 14.34
N HIS A 199 24.52 -52.69 13.06
CA HIS A 199 25.15 -51.78 12.08
C HIS A 199 24.27 -50.59 11.73
N ILE A 200 22.97 -50.80 11.50
CA ILE A 200 22.00 -49.73 11.24
C ILE A 200 21.89 -48.82 12.46
N GLY A 201 21.84 -49.37 13.68
CA GLY A 201 21.83 -48.59 14.92
C GLY A 201 23.08 -47.72 15.09
N ARG A 202 24.27 -48.23 14.71
CA ARG A 202 25.51 -47.44 14.70
C ARG A 202 25.48 -46.33 13.66
N LEU A 203 24.99 -46.61 12.44
CA LEU A 203 24.80 -45.60 11.40
C LEU A 203 23.88 -44.48 11.89
N LEU A 204 22.72 -44.82 12.45
CA LEU A 204 21.76 -43.87 13.00
C LEU A 204 22.38 -43.00 14.10
N ALA A 205 23.16 -43.58 15.01
CA ALA A 205 23.82 -42.83 16.08
C ALA A 205 24.84 -41.81 15.53
N VAL A 206 25.65 -42.21 14.55
CA VAL A 206 26.66 -41.34 13.93
C VAL A 206 26.00 -40.21 13.15
N VAL A 207 24.93 -40.51 12.39
CA VAL A 207 24.21 -39.54 11.57
C VAL A 207 23.39 -38.56 12.43
N ARG A 208 22.78 -39.01 13.55
CA ARG A 208 22.10 -38.12 14.52
C ARG A 208 23.04 -37.13 15.20
N THR A 209 24.33 -37.43 15.26
CA THR A 209 25.36 -36.55 15.80
C THR A 209 25.81 -35.49 14.77
N SER A 210 25.31 -35.54 13.52
CA SER A 210 25.63 -34.55 12.50
C SER A 210 25.03 -33.20 12.87
N PRO A 211 25.82 -32.10 12.77
CA PRO A 211 25.32 -30.76 13.06
C PRO A 211 24.40 -30.23 11.93
N TYR A 212 24.14 -31.01 10.88
CA TYR A 212 23.24 -30.69 9.78
C TYR A 212 21.90 -31.41 9.87
N VAL A 213 21.81 -32.50 10.64
CA VAL A 213 20.60 -33.32 10.77
C VAL A 213 19.81 -32.86 11.99
N SER A 214 18.54 -32.53 11.80
CA SER A 214 17.61 -32.16 12.88
C SER A 214 16.89 -33.37 13.44
N SER A 215 16.47 -34.30 12.57
CA SER A 215 15.86 -35.56 12.97
C SER A 215 15.99 -36.62 11.87
N VAL A 216 15.92 -37.88 12.28
CA VAL A 216 15.83 -39.04 11.38
C VAL A 216 14.51 -39.74 11.73
N PRO A 217 13.43 -39.54 10.97
CA PRO A 217 12.15 -40.18 11.23
C PRO A 217 12.29 -41.70 11.17
N GLU A 218 12.09 -42.36 12.30
CA GLU A 218 12.21 -43.82 12.43
C GLU A 218 11.18 -44.56 11.55
N ASN A 219 10.05 -43.92 11.26
CA ASN A 219 8.96 -44.44 10.43
C ASN A 219 9.30 -44.50 8.92
N GLU A 220 10.37 -43.84 8.48
CA GLU A 220 10.79 -43.82 7.07
C GLU A 220 12.05 -44.66 6.81
N ILE A 221 12.50 -45.46 7.79
CA ILE A 221 13.64 -46.36 7.63
C ILE A 221 13.15 -47.65 6.96
N ILE A 222 13.54 -47.86 5.70
CA ILE A 222 13.18 -49.05 4.94
C ILE A 222 14.42 -49.91 4.78
N VAL A 223 14.37 -51.14 5.29
CA VAL A 223 15.42 -52.14 5.09
C VAL A 223 14.93 -53.11 4.03
N THR A 224 15.54 -53.08 2.85
CA THR A 224 15.18 -53.94 1.73
C THR A 224 16.16 -55.10 1.62
N ASP A 225 15.63 -56.30 1.73
CA ASP A 225 16.35 -57.54 1.44
C ASP A 225 16.37 -57.79 -0.07
N GLN A 226 17.54 -57.71 -0.70
CA GLN A 226 17.69 -58.10 -2.11
C GLN A 226 17.99 -59.61 -2.19
N THR A 227 17.05 -60.41 -2.67
CA THR A 227 17.24 -61.85 -2.96
C THR A 227 17.43 -62.07 -4.46
N MET A 228 18.52 -62.74 -4.86
CA MET A 228 18.71 -63.23 -6.23
C MET A 228 18.63 -64.76 -6.25
N LYS A 229 18.03 -65.34 -7.29
CA LYS A 229 18.07 -66.79 -7.51
C LYS A 229 19.44 -67.17 -8.07
N ALA A 230 20.10 -68.16 -7.46
CA ALA A 230 21.33 -68.76 -7.96
C ALA A 230 21.11 -69.40 -9.34
N ALA A 231 22.20 -69.73 -10.05
CA ALA A 231 22.15 -70.33 -11.38
C ALA A 231 21.32 -71.65 -11.48
N ASP A 232 21.11 -72.35 -10.35
CA ASP A 232 20.27 -73.55 -10.22
C ASP A 232 18.76 -73.23 -10.02
N ASN A 233 18.37 -71.96 -10.02
CA ASN A 233 16.98 -71.46 -9.88
C ASN A 233 16.22 -71.92 -8.61
N LYS A 234 16.84 -72.71 -7.74
CA LYS A 234 16.31 -73.28 -6.49
C LYS A 234 16.86 -72.65 -5.22
N THR A 235 18.02 -71.97 -5.30
CA THR A 235 18.67 -71.37 -4.13
C THR A 235 18.53 -69.86 -4.20
N GLU A 236 17.85 -69.25 -3.23
CA GLU A 236 17.82 -67.80 -3.07
C GLU A 236 19.06 -67.35 -2.28
N ILE A 237 19.88 -66.51 -2.90
CA ILE A 237 21.04 -65.86 -2.29
C ILE A 237 20.58 -64.46 -1.90
N ARG A 238 20.61 -64.15 -0.59
CA ARG A 238 20.42 -62.78 -0.10
C ARG A 238 21.71 -61.98 -0.35
N MET A 239 21.63 -60.96 -1.21
CA MET A 239 22.70 -59.97 -1.39
C MET A 239 22.77 -59.01 -0.19
N THR A 240 23.86 -58.24 -0.14
CA THR A 240 24.12 -57.17 0.84
C THR A 240 22.85 -56.35 1.13
N PRO A 241 22.43 -56.20 2.39
CA PRO A 241 21.21 -55.49 2.72
C PRO A 241 21.35 -54.00 2.37
N LYS A 242 20.25 -53.43 1.89
CA LYS A 242 20.11 -52.01 1.53
C LYS A 242 19.20 -51.36 2.57
N ALA A 243 19.67 -50.31 3.24
CA ALA A 243 18.85 -49.50 4.12
C ALA A 243 18.64 -48.10 3.51
N THR A 244 17.39 -47.69 3.40
CA THR A 244 17.00 -46.34 3.00
C THR A 244 16.66 -45.54 4.26
N LEU A 245 17.27 -44.37 4.42
CA LEU A 245 17.05 -43.46 5.55
C LEU A 245 16.69 -42.08 5.05
N THR A 246 15.70 -41.44 5.67
CA THR A 246 15.41 -40.02 5.45
C THR A 246 16.07 -39.18 6.53
N LEU A 247 16.83 -38.17 6.12
CA LEU A 247 17.46 -37.18 6.99
C LEU A 247 16.71 -35.86 6.86
N VAL A 248 16.21 -35.34 7.98
CA VAL A 248 15.63 -33.99 8.03
C VAL A 248 16.75 -33.02 8.33
N ILE A 249 16.94 -32.01 7.48
CA ILE A 249 18.03 -31.03 7.64
C ILE A 249 17.60 -29.88 8.57
N GLN A 250 18.54 -29.33 9.32
CA GLN A 250 18.31 -28.15 10.17
C GLN A 250 17.91 -26.92 9.34
N LYS A 251 16.94 -26.16 9.84
CA LYS A 251 16.40 -24.96 9.18
C LYS A 251 17.48 -23.91 8.91
N ASP A 252 18.42 -23.74 9.83
CA ASP A 252 19.49 -22.73 9.74
C ASP A 252 20.64 -23.15 8.81
N LYS A 253 20.60 -24.41 8.33
CA LYS A 253 21.56 -24.99 7.41
C LYS A 253 20.87 -25.56 6.18
N ALA A 254 19.77 -24.93 5.78
CA ALA A 254 19.02 -25.34 4.61
C ALA A 254 19.98 -25.49 3.42
N LEU A 255 19.78 -26.61 2.72
CA LEU A 255 20.52 -27.05 1.54
C LEU A 255 19.69 -26.78 0.29
#